data_AF-A0A964V119-F1
#
_entry.id   AF-A0A964V119-F1
#
_cell.length_a   1.000
_cell.length_b   1.000
_cell.length_c   1.000
_cell.angle_alpha   90.00
_cell.angle_beta   90.00
_cell.angle_gamma   90.00
#
_symmetry.space_group_name_H-M   'P 1'
#
loop_
_entity.id
_entity.type
_entity.pdbx_description
1 polymer ?
#
loop_
_entity_poly.entity_id
_entity_poly.type
_entity_poly.pdbx_seq_one_letter_code
_entity_poly.pdbx_strand_id
1 'polypeptide(L)'
;SSTEKNVEVVLQELAQKGLEKRLNEVILKNLTDPKQIAETKKIYLDRLNYEVKMINQMKFSGYFLIVSDYILWAKNNNIPVGPGRGSGAGSLVAWALSITELDPIKFGLIFERFLNPDRISIPDFDIDFCQDDRDKVINYVKNKYKGGVAQIITFGKLQARMAIRDIGRVIGLPYSVVDSLSKMIPFDPSRPLSLQESVALEPRIQEAQKNDVKIDKLIKLAIKLEGLYRNIATHAAGIVIADRKIEEIVPLYKDFDSENDIPVTQFDMKWSENAGLVKFDFLGLKTLTVIKKTVNSLKENNISVNLKNLPLDDPKTFELLCSGETMGVFQLESAGMREVLKQMKPNKFEDIIALVALFRPGPMQNISKYNNCKHGIEKPDYLHPKIEHILKETYGVII
;
A
#
# COMPACT_ATOMS: atom_id res chain seq x y z
N SER A 1 23.58 -29.93 15.08
CA SER A 1 22.25 -30.45 15.43
C SER A 1 21.24 -29.88 14.44
N SER A 2 20.30 -30.71 14.00
CA SER A 2 19.19 -30.46 13.05
C SER A 2 19.57 -29.89 11.67
N THR A 3 19.44 -30.76 10.66
CA THR A 3 19.24 -30.46 9.24
C THR A 3 18.63 -29.08 8.97
N GLU A 4 19.43 -28.13 8.51
CA GLU A 4 18.91 -26.90 7.89
C GLU A 4 18.16 -27.33 6.62
N LYS A 5 16.83 -27.43 6.72
CA LYS A 5 15.99 -27.63 5.53
C LYS A 5 16.21 -26.43 4.61
N ASN A 6 16.47 -26.71 3.33
CA ASN A 6 16.56 -25.68 2.29
C ASN A 6 15.29 -24.81 2.31
N VAL A 7 15.45 -23.48 2.35
CA VAL A 7 14.39 -22.47 2.40
C VAL A 7 13.35 -22.68 1.30
N GLU A 8 13.77 -23.12 0.11
CA GLU A 8 12.90 -23.42 -1.03
C GLU A 8 11.95 -24.60 -0.73
N VAL A 9 12.46 -25.63 -0.05
CA VAL A 9 11.68 -26.81 0.36
C VAL A 9 10.70 -26.43 1.47
N VAL A 10 11.14 -25.59 2.42
CA VAL A 10 10.29 -25.08 3.49
C VAL A 10 9.12 -24.26 2.93
N LEU A 11 9.39 -23.38 1.96
CA LEU A 11 8.35 -22.61 1.27
C LEU A 11 7.31 -23.55 0.64
N GLN A 12 7.76 -24.54 -0.12
CA GLN A 12 6.88 -25.48 -0.80
C GLN A 12 6.01 -26.27 0.19
N GLU A 13 6.61 -26.84 1.25
CA GLU A 13 5.88 -27.61 2.27
C GLU A 13 4.81 -26.75 2.97
N LEU A 14 5.15 -25.52 3.37
CA LEU A 14 4.23 -24.63 4.05
C LEU A 14 3.12 -24.12 3.14
N ALA A 15 3.46 -23.79 1.89
CA ALA A 15 2.48 -23.32 0.92
C ALA A 15 1.49 -24.44 0.52
N GLN A 16 1.95 -25.69 0.39
CA GLN A 16 1.06 -26.83 0.15
C GLN A 16 0.10 -27.06 1.33
N LYS A 17 0.61 -27.12 2.56
CA LYS A 17 -0.23 -27.27 3.77
C LYS A 17 -1.22 -26.12 3.93
N GLY A 18 -0.76 -24.89 3.67
CA GLY A 18 -1.58 -23.69 3.70
C GLY A 18 -2.70 -23.72 2.66
N LEU A 19 -2.39 -24.15 1.44
CA LEU A 19 -3.38 -24.30 0.37
C LEU A 19 -4.41 -25.37 0.71
N GLU A 20 -4.01 -26.54 1.20
CA GLU A 20 -4.95 -27.60 1.62
C GLU A 20 -5.94 -27.09 2.67
N LYS A 21 -5.45 -26.34 3.66
CA LYS A 21 -6.29 -25.71 4.66
C LYS A 21 -7.29 -24.74 4.03
N ARG A 22 -6.83 -23.81 3.19
CA ARG A 22 -7.68 -22.82 2.52
C ARG A 22 -8.72 -23.47 1.59
N LEU A 23 -8.33 -24.49 0.85
CA LEU A 23 -9.24 -25.26 -0.01
C LEU A 23 -10.37 -25.87 0.83
N ASN A 24 -10.05 -26.55 1.93
CA ASN A 24 -11.06 -27.18 2.78
C ASN A 24 -11.97 -26.16 3.49
N GLU A 25 -11.41 -25.05 3.97
CA GLU A 25 -12.15 -24.05 4.75
C GLU A 25 -13.03 -23.13 3.89
N VAL A 26 -12.56 -22.78 2.68
CA VAL A 26 -13.16 -21.70 1.86
C VAL A 26 -13.80 -22.23 0.58
N ILE A 27 -13.11 -23.09 -0.16
CA ILE A 27 -13.51 -23.44 -1.55
C ILE A 27 -14.38 -24.69 -1.59
N LEU A 28 -13.92 -25.77 -0.97
CA LEU A 28 -14.54 -27.09 -1.06
C LEU A 28 -15.76 -27.23 -0.15
N LYS A 29 -15.98 -26.29 0.79
CA LYS A 29 -17.08 -26.33 1.75
C LYS A 29 -18.46 -26.41 1.09
N ASN A 30 -18.60 -25.84 -0.11
CA ASN A 30 -19.85 -25.79 -0.86
C ASN A 30 -19.88 -26.74 -2.06
N LEU A 31 -18.85 -27.58 -2.24
CA LEU A 31 -18.75 -28.51 -3.36
C LEU A 31 -19.04 -29.95 -2.88
N THR A 32 -19.96 -30.63 -3.55
CA THR A 32 -20.37 -32.01 -3.21
C THR A 32 -19.98 -33.03 -4.28
N ASP A 33 -19.79 -32.62 -5.54
CA ASP A 33 -19.40 -33.51 -6.63
C ASP A 33 -17.89 -33.83 -6.59
N PRO A 34 -17.49 -35.11 -6.45
CA PRO A 34 -16.10 -35.52 -6.46
C PRO A 34 -15.31 -35.08 -7.71
N LYS A 35 -15.95 -35.02 -8.88
CA LYS A 35 -15.28 -34.59 -10.12
C LYS A 35 -14.94 -33.10 -10.07
N GLN A 36 -15.92 -32.27 -9.73
CA GLN A 36 -15.72 -30.82 -9.59
C GLN A 36 -14.70 -30.48 -8.49
N ILE A 37 -14.68 -31.24 -7.40
CA ILE A 37 -13.66 -31.11 -6.35
C ILE A 37 -12.27 -31.39 -6.90
N ALA A 38 -12.10 -32.49 -7.65
CA ALA A 38 -10.81 -32.86 -8.22
C ALA A 38 -10.30 -31.83 -9.24
N GLU A 39 -11.17 -31.35 -10.13
CA GLU A 39 -10.85 -30.31 -11.12
C GLU A 39 -10.46 -28.99 -10.43
N THR A 40 -11.24 -28.58 -9.42
CA THR A 40 -10.95 -27.38 -8.65
C THR A 40 -9.60 -27.49 -7.94
N LYS A 41 -9.34 -28.60 -7.23
CA LYS A 41 -8.05 -28.84 -6.58
C LYS A 41 -6.88 -28.74 -7.58
N LYS A 42 -7.06 -29.30 -8.77
CA LYS A 42 -6.03 -29.28 -9.81
C LYS A 42 -5.69 -27.85 -10.24
N ILE A 43 -6.67 -26.99 -10.49
CA ILE A 43 -6.45 -25.59 -10.88
C ILE A 43 -5.57 -24.85 -9.84
N TYR A 44 -5.86 -25.02 -8.56
CA TYR A 44 -5.12 -24.36 -7.48
C TYR A 44 -3.72 -24.97 -7.30
N LEU A 45 -3.58 -26.30 -7.38
CA LEU A 45 -2.28 -26.96 -7.27
C LEU A 45 -1.36 -26.59 -8.43
N ASP A 46 -1.88 -26.52 -9.66
CA ASP A 46 -1.12 -26.13 -10.84
C ASP A 46 -0.61 -24.68 -10.70
N ARG A 47 -1.47 -23.75 -10.25
CA ARG A 47 -1.06 -22.37 -9.97
C ARG A 47 -0.03 -22.30 -8.83
N LEU A 48 -0.22 -23.05 -7.75
CA LEU A 48 0.72 -23.09 -6.63
C LEU A 48 2.11 -23.55 -7.08
N ASN A 49 2.18 -24.66 -7.83
CA ASN A 49 3.44 -25.23 -8.30
C ASN A 49 4.17 -24.27 -9.24
N TYR A 50 3.43 -23.59 -10.12
CA TYR A 50 3.97 -22.55 -10.99
C TYR A 50 4.58 -21.40 -10.18
N GLU A 51 3.81 -20.83 -9.24
CA GLU A 51 4.29 -19.71 -8.41
C GLU A 51 5.48 -20.09 -7.53
N VAL A 52 5.45 -21.24 -6.86
CA VAL A 52 6.56 -21.74 -6.02
C VAL A 52 7.83 -21.88 -6.85
N LYS A 53 7.73 -22.46 -8.06
CA LYS A 53 8.86 -22.58 -8.98
C LYS A 53 9.44 -21.20 -9.33
N MET A 54 8.58 -20.24 -9.66
CA MET A 54 9.02 -18.88 -10.00
C MET A 54 9.69 -18.16 -8.82
N ILE A 55 9.10 -18.25 -7.62
CA ILE A 55 9.64 -17.65 -6.40
C ILE A 55 11.02 -18.21 -6.07
N ASN A 56 11.19 -19.54 -6.20
CA ASN A 56 12.47 -20.19 -5.98
C ASN A 56 13.51 -19.77 -7.02
N GLN A 57 13.14 -19.74 -8.32
CA GLN A 57 14.04 -19.29 -9.39
C GLN A 57 14.53 -17.85 -9.19
N MET A 58 13.67 -16.97 -8.71
CA MET A 58 14.00 -15.57 -8.42
C MET A 58 14.59 -15.36 -7.02
N LYS A 59 14.77 -16.43 -6.22
CA LYS A 59 15.38 -16.43 -4.89
C LYS A 59 14.64 -15.59 -3.84
N PHE A 60 13.31 -15.54 -3.92
CA PHE A 60 12.47 -14.80 -2.96
C PHE A 60 11.81 -15.68 -1.89
N SER A 61 12.17 -16.96 -1.79
CA SER A 61 11.55 -17.90 -0.84
C SER A 61 11.72 -17.44 0.62
N GLY A 62 12.89 -16.94 0.98
CA GLY A 62 13.15 -16.37 2.31
C GLY A 62 12.28 -15.15 2.61
N TYR A 63 12.09 -14.27 1.63
CA TYR A 63 11.23 -13.09 1.76
C TYR A 63 9.79 -13.48 2.09
N PHE A 64 9.19 -14.40 1.34
CA PHE A 64 7.83 -14.89 1.61
C PHE A 64 7.69 -15.50 3.00
N LEU A 65 8.69 -16.27 3.45
CA LEU A 65 8.67 -16.89 4.77
C LEU A 65 8.79 -15.87 5.90
N ILE A 66 9.64 -14.85 5.75
CA ILE A 66 9.78 -13.75 6.72
C ILE A 66 8.45 -12.99 6.81
N VAL A 67 7.83 -12.67 5.67
CA VAL A 67 6.54 -11.97 5.60
C VAL A 67 5.42 -12.78 6.25
N SER A 68 5.31 -14.07 5.89
CA SER A 68 4.33 -14.97 6.49
C SER A 68 4.50 -15.08 8.00
N ASP A 69 5.74 -15.15 8.49
CA ASP A 69 6.04 -15.33 9.90
C ASP A 69 5.52 -14.19 10.79
N TYR A 70 5.86 -12.93 10.48
CA TYR A 70 5.40 -11.81 11.32
C TYR A 70 3.89 -11.56 11.16
N ILE A 71 3.29 -11.89 10.00
CA ILE A 71 1.84 -11.79 9.79
C ILE A 71 1.12 -12.85 10.63
N LEU A 72 1.58 -14.10 10.61
CA LEU A 72 1.01 -15.17 11.42
C LEU A 72 1.16 -14.87 12.90
N TRP A 73 2.33 -14.37 13.32
CA TRP A 73 2.54 -13.92 14.70
C TRP A 73 1.54 -12.81 15.08
N ALA A 74 1.36 -11.80 14.23
CA ALA A 74 0.41 -10.72 14.48
C ALA A 74 -1.03 -11.25 14.61
N LYS A 75 -1.47 -12.11 13.68
CA LYS A 75 -2.80 -12.74 13.73
C LYS A 75 -3.00 -13.58 14.99
N ASN A 76 -2.01 -14.37 15.40
CA ASN A 76 -2.06 -15.19 16.62
C ASN A 76 -2.10 -14.35 17.91
N ASN A 77 -1.58 -13.13 17.87
CA ASN A 77 -1.62 -12.17 18.98
C ASN A 77 -2.80 -11.18 18.90
N ASN A 78 -3.84 -11.51 18.11
CA ASN A 78 -5.03 -10.67 17.92
C ASN A 78 -4.71 -9.24 17.43
N ILE A 79 -3.67 -9.10 16.62
CA ILE A 79 -3.33 -7.87 15.92
C ILE A 79 -3.95 -7.96 14.51
N PRO A 80 -4.93 -7.11 14.18
CA PRO A 80 -5.49 -7.06 12.84
C PRO A 80 -4.40 -6.71 11.83
N VAL A 81 -4.34 -7.51 10.78
CA VAL A 81 -3.50 -7.30 9.60
C VAL A 81 -4.43 -7.01 8.44
N GLY A 82 -4.08 -6.05 7.60
CA GLY A 82 -4.80 -5.76 6.38
C GLY A 82 -4.87 -6.99 5.47
N PRO A 83 -5.83 -7.03 4.53
CA PRO A 83 -5.99 -8.16 3.63
C PRO A 83 -4.81 -8.36 2.64
N GLY A 84 -3.82 -7.47 2.67
CA GLY A 84 -2.79 -7.28 1.66
C GLY A 84 -3.30 -6.35 0.56
N ARG A 85 -2.47 -5.40 0.12
CA ARG A 85 -2.79 -4.48 -0.99
C ARG A 85 -1.67 -4.49 -2.02
N GLY A 86 -1.89 -3.78 -3.13
CA GLY A 86 -0.96 -3.79 -4.24
C GLY A 86 -1.01 -5.12 -5.00
N SER A 87 0.12 -5.48 -5.61
CA SER A 87 0.17 -6.64 -6.52
C SER A 87 0.27 -7.98 -5.79
N GLY A 88 0.66 -8.00 -4.52
CA GLY A 88 0.79 -9.23 -3.72
C GLY A 88 -0.49 -10.06 -3.60
N ALA A 89 -1.66 -9.44 -3.74
CA ALA A 89 -2.95 -10.14 -3.78
C ALA A 89 -3.10 -11.13 -4.95
N GLY A 90 -2.31 -10.97 -6.03
CA GLY A 90 -2.30 -11.89 -7.17
C GLY A 90 -1.54 -13.20 -6.96
N SER A 91 -0.85 -13.37 -5.82
CA SER A 91 -0.12 -14.58 -5.49
C SER A 91 -0.95 -15.56 -4.67
N LEU A 92 -1.15 -16.76 -5.23
CA LEU A 92 -1.75 -17.89 -4.54
C LEU A 92 -0.84 -18.39 -3.41
N VAL A 93 0.49 -18.32 -3.58
CA VAL A 93 1.43 -18.66 -2.50
C VAL A 93 1.25 -17.70 -1.31
N ALA A 94 1.07 -16.41 -1.57
CA ALA A 94 0.79 -15.44 -0.50
C ALA A 94 -0.52 -15.75 0.24
N TRP A 95 -1.57 -16.12 -0.48
CA TRP A 95 -2.85 -16.53 0.13
C TRP A 95 -2.72 -17.82 0.95
N ALA A 96 -2.01 -18.82 0.42
CA ALA A 96 -1.74 -20.09 1.09
C ALA A 96 -0.93 -19.90 2.39
N LEU A 97 0.07 -19.02 2.38
CA LEU A 97 0.87 -18.66 3.55
C LEU A 97 0.17 -17.68 4.50
N SER A 98 -1.10 -17.38 4.25
CA SER A 98 -1.90 -16.41 5.01
C SER A 98 -1.30 -15.00 5.08
N ILE A 99 -0.50 -14.63 4.09
CA ILE A 99 -0.01 -13.26 3.90
C ILE A 99 -1.19 -12.39 3.44
N THR A 100 -1.93 -12.84 2.43
CA THR A 100 -3.14 -12.19 1.93
C THR A 100 -4.40 -12.95 2.34
N GLU A 101 -5.55 -12.28 2.30
CA GLU A 101 -6.87 -12.90 2.58
C GLU A 101 -7.78 -13.00 1.35
N LEU A 102 -7.32 -12.53 0.18
CA LEU A 102 -8.05 -12.62 -1.09
C LEU A 102 -7.62 -13.84 -1.90
N ASP A 103 -8.59 -14.56 -2.45
CA ASP A 103 -8.38 -15.66 -3.38
C ASP A 103 -8.09 -15.12 -4.80
N PRO A 104 -6.85 -15.24 -5.30
CA PRO A 104 -6.48 -14.67 -6.59
C PRO A 104 -7.19 -15.35 -7.77
N ILE A 105 -7.55 -16.63 -7.66
CA ILE A 105 -8.16 -17.36 -8.78
C ILE A 105 -9.61 -16.91 -8.95
N LYS A 106 -10.35 -16.76 -7.83
CA LYS A 106 -11.73 -16.26 -7.85
C LYS A 106 -11.86 -14.89 -8.53
N PHE A 107 -10.92 -13.99 -8.28
CA PHE A 107 -10.95 -12.61 -8.80
C PHE A 107 -10.07 -12.40 -10.04
N GLY A 108 -9.59 -13.47 -10.68
CA GLY A 108 -8.78 -13.38 -11.90
C GLY A 108 -7.46 -12.61 -11.73
N LEU A 109 -6.90 -12.57 -10.51
CA LEU A 109 -5.69 -11.81 -10.21
C LEU A 109 -4.43 -12.50 -10.75
N ILE A 110 -3.54 -11.70 -11.32
CA ILE A 110 -2.38 -12.17 -12.09
C ILE A 110 -1.12 -12.12 -11.22
N PHE A 111 -0.41 -13.25 -11.11
CA PHE A 111 0.81 -13.38 -10.30
C PHE A 111 1.97 -12.59 -10.91
N GLU A 112 2.07 -12.58 -12.23
CA GLU A 112 3.11 -11.88 -12.99
C GLU A 112 3.04 -10.36 -12.80
N ARG A 113 1.89 -9.83 -12.36
CA ARG A 113 1.79 -8.43 -11.97
C ARG A 113 2.55 -8.14 -10.68
N PHE A 114 2.71 -9.14 -9.81
CA PHE A 114 3.47 -9.07 -8.57
C PHE A 114 4.95 -9.39 -8.80
N LEU A 115 5.22 -10.55 -9.41
CA LEU A 115 6.56 -11.04 -9.62
C LEU A 115 6.71 -11.52 -11.07
N ASN A 116 7.52 -10.83 -11.84
CA ASN A 116 7.75 -11.13 -13.25
C ASN A 116 9.22 -11.51 -13.47
N PRO A 117 9.54 -12.68 -14.06
CA PRO A 117 10.91 -13.06 -14.36
C PRO A 117 11.63 -12.09 -15.31
N ASP A 118 10.91 -11.47 -16.25
CA ASP A 118 11.48 -10.54 -17.22
C ASP A 118 11.75 -9.15 -16.61
N ARG A 119 11.28 -8.91 -15.39
CA ARG A 119 11.50 -7.67 -14.63
C ARG A 119 11.83 -8.00 -13.18
N ILE A 120 13.13 -8.09 -12.89
CA ILE A 120 13.62 -8.25 -11.51
C ILE A 120 13.33 -6.97 -10.73
N SER A 121 12.16 -6.89 -10.13
CA SER A 121 11.81 -5.92 -9.09
C SER A 121 11.65 -6.65 -7.76
N ILE A 122 12.07 -5.99 -6.69
CA ILE A 122 11.87 -6.50 -5.33
C ILE A 122 10.36 -6.61 -5.09
N PRO A 123 9.84 -7.78 -4.67
CA PRO A 123 8.43 -7.93 -4.33
C PRO A 123 8.10 -7.04 -3.12
N ASP A 124 6.98 -6.32 -3.20
CA ASP A 124 6.44 -5.54 -2.07
C ASP A 124 4.99 -5.97 -1.81
N PHE A 125 4.77 -6.57 -0.64
CA PHE A 125 3.44 -7.01 -0.20
C PHE A 125 2.60 -5.89 0.38
N ASP A 126 3.19 -4.73 0.70
CA ASP A 126 2.43 -3.58 1.17
C ASP A 126 1.48 -3.98 2.33
N ILE A 127 2.01 -4.35 3.49
CA ILE A 127 1.19 -4.91 4.59
C ILE A 127 0.75 -3.81 5.57
N ASP A 128 -0.55 -3.76 5.85
CA ASP A 128 -1.13 -2.89 6.88
C ASP A 128 -1.26 -3.64 8.20
N PHE A 129 -1.00 -2.91 9.29
CA PHE A 129 -1.30 -3.32 10.66
C PHE A 129 -2.24 -2.30 11.31
N CYS A 130 -2.99 -2.76 12.30
CA CYS A 130 -3.65 -1.87 13.25
C CYS A 130 -2.63 -0.86 13.83
N GLN A 131 -2.92 0.44 13.72
CA GLN A 131 -2.01 1.51 14.11
C GLN A 131 -1.57 1.39 15.58
N ASP A 132 -2.50 1.01 16.48
CA ASP A 132 -2.26 0.94 17.92
C ASP A 132 -1.32 -0.21 18.32
N ASP A 133 -1.21 -1.24 17.48
CA ASP A 133 -0.47 -2.48 17.79
C ASP A 133 0.74 -2.73 16.86
N ARG A 134 0.95 -1.85 15.87
CA ARG A 134 2.05 -1.94 14.90
C ARG A 134 3.41 -2.14 15.57
N ASP A 135 3.69 -1.38 16.63
CA ASP A 135 4.98 -1.41 17.31
C ASP A 135 5.25 -2.74 18.02
N LYS A 136 4.20 -3.51 18.37
CA LYS A 136 4.35 -4.87 18.90
C LYS A 136 4.92 -5.82 17.83
N VAL A 137 4.47 -5.69 16.59
CA VAL A 137 4.99 -6.48 15.46
C VAL A 137 6.43 -6.10 15.15
N ILE A 138 6.73 -4.80 15.17
CA ILE A 138 8.10 -4.31 14.98
C ILE A 138 9.03 -4.86 16.08
N ASN A 139 8.59 -4.84 17.34
CA ASN A 139 9.34 -5.40 18.46
C ASN A 139 9.53 -6.92 18.33
N TYR A 140 8.52 -7.66 17.85
CA TYR A 140 8.68 -9.08 17.54
C TYR A 140 9.77 -9.31 16.50
N VAL A 141 9.75 -8.58 15.39
CA VAL A 141 10.74 -8.68 14.32
C VAL A 141 12.13 -8.31 14.83
N LYS A 142 12.26 -7.19 15.58
CA LYS A 142 13.51 -6.77 16.23
C LYS A 142 14.10 -7.86 17.13
N ASN A 143 13.25 -8.50 17.95
CA ASN A 143 13.67 -9.54 18.88
C ASN A 143 14.03 -10.86 18.17
N LYS A 144 13.38 -11.17 17.05
CA LYS A 144 13.64 -12.36 16.24
C LYS A 144 14.95 -12.23 15.47
N TYR A 145 15.18 -11.09 14.83
CA TYR A 145 16.37 -10.79 14.03
C TYR A 145 17.29 -9.83 14.78
N LYS A 146 17.83 -10.27 15.93
CA LYS A 146 18.62 -9.41 16.82
C LYS A 146 19.82 -8.79 16.09
N GLY A 147 19.85 -7.45 16.04
CA GLY A 147 20.89 -6.68 15.34
C GLY A 147 20.74 -6.63 13.81
N GLY A 148 19.80 -7.40 13.25
CA GLY A 148 19.50 -7.48 11.82
C GLY A 148 18.38 -6.55 11.36
N VAL A 149 17.92 -5.62 12.19
CA VAL A 149 16.76 -4.75 11.91
C VAL A 149 17.12 -3.28 12.05
N ALA A 150 16.77 -2.47 11.06
CA ALA A 150 16.95 -1.02 11.10
C ALA A 150 15.78 -0.30 10.39
N GLN A 151 15.53 0.96 10.76
CA GLN A 151 14.67 1.86 9.99
C GLN A 151 15.45 2.47 8.84
N ILE A 152 14.75 2.96 7.81
CA ILE A 152 15.39 3.62 6.66
C ILE A 152 15.43 5.14 6.91
N ILE A 153 16.58 5.79 6.70
CA ILE A 153 16.64 7.25 6.78
C ILE A 153 15.93 7.90 5.60
N THR A 154 15.33 9.04 5.85
CA THR A 154 14.85 9.95 4.83
C THR A 154 15.45 11.33 5.05
N PHE A 155 15.59 12.10 3.97
CA PHE A 155 16.15 13.43 4.04
C PHE A 155 15.10 14.44 3.62
N GLY A 156 14.75 15.34 4.55
CA GLY A 156 13.90 16.48 4.25
C GLY A 156 14.65 17.46 3.36
N LYS A 157 14.07 17.84 2.22
CA LYS A 157 14.62 18.86 1.32
C LYS A 157 14.01 20.23 1.60
N LEU A 158 14.76 21.29 1.32
CA LEU A 158 14.24 22.65 1.28
C LEU A 158 13.28 22.81 0.10
N GLN A 159 11.99 22.65 0.33
CA GLN A 159 10.94 22.97 -0.66
C GLN A 159 10.72 24.48 -0.75
N ALA A 160 10.23 24.98 -1.90
CA ALA A 160 10.06 26.40 -2.21
C ALA A 160 9.55 27.27 -1.04
N ARG A 161 8.41 26.91 -0.42
CA ARG A 161 7.83 27.66 0.70
C ARG A 161 8.73 27.66 1.95
N MET A 162 9.36 26.53 2.25
CA MET A 162 10.27 26.39 3.40
C MET A 162 11.59 27.09 3.18
N ALA A 163 12.11 27.10 1.94
CA ALA A 163 13.30 27.84 1.57
C ALA A 163 13.12 29.34 1.82
N ILE A 164 11.99 29.92 1.39
CA ILE A 164 11.62 31.32 1.70
C ILE A 164 11.59 31.56 3.21
N ARG A 165 10.93 30.66 3.98
CA ARG A 165 10.78 30.83 5.43
C ARG A 165 12.09 30.84 6.18
N ASP A 166 12.96 29.88 5.90
CA ASP A 166 14.25 29.78 6.57
C ASP A 166 15.18 30.93 6.23
N ILE A 167 15.31 31.22 4.94
CA ILE A 167 16.25 32.22 4.47
C ILE A 167 15.77 33.61 4.89
N GLY A 168 14.45 33.85 4.92
CA GLY A 168 13.88 35.09 5.42
C GLY A 168 14.21 35.34 6.88
N ARG A 169 14.14 34.29 7.70
CA ARG A 169 14.57 34.34 9.10
C ARG A 169 16.07 34.61 9.22
N VAL A 170 16.93 33.99 8.41
CA VAL A 170 18.39 34.22 8.44
C VAL A 170 18.77 35.64 7.99
N ILE A 171 18.04 36.21 7.02
CA ILE A 171 18.23 37.60 6.56
C ILE A 171 17.70 38.63 7.56
N GLY A 172 16.90 38.18 8.55
CA GLY A 172 16.31 39.05 9.57
C GLY A 172 15.06 39.79 9.10
N LEU A 173 14.29 39.20 8.18
CA LEU A 173 12.98 39.73 7.79
C LEU A 173 11.91 39.37 8.84
N PRO A 174 10.92 40.26 9.08
CA PRO A 174 9.80 39.94 9.97
C PRO A 174 9.01 38.72 9.49
N TYR A 175 8.57 37.87 10.42
CA TYR A 175 7.83 36.64 10.11
C TYR A 175 6.60 36.88 9.23
N SER A 176 5.85 37.97 9.47
CA SER A 176 4.66 38.32 8.69
C SER A 176 4.95 38.54 7.20
N VAL A 177 6.07 39.20 6.89
CA VAL A 177 6.52 39.44 5.51
C VAL A 177 6.88 38.12 4.84
N VAL A 178 7.66 37.30 5.53
CA VAL A 178 8.14 36.01 5.03
C VAL A 178 7.00 35.01 4.84
N ASP A 179 6.05 34.94 5.77
CA ASP A 179 4.89 34.06 5.65
C ASP A 179 3.98 34.49 4.50
N SER A 180 3.77 35.80 4.30
CA SER A 180 3.01 36.34 3.17
C SER A 180 3.62 35.93 1.82
N LEU A 181 4.93 36.13 1.64
CA LEU A 181 5.65 35.67 0.44
C LEU A 181 5.55 34.16 0.24
N SER A 182 5.67 33.38 1.32
CA SER A 182 5.59 31.91 1.24
C SER A 182 4.21 31.41 0.81
N LYS A 183 3.13 32.10 1.19
CA LYS A 183 1.75 31.75 0.82
C LYS A 183 1.42 32.08 -0.63
N MET A 184 2.12 33.05 -1.22
CA MET A 184 1.99 33.40 -2.64
C MET A 184 2.54 32.31 -3.57
N ILE A 185 3.46 31.47 -3.10
CA ILE A 185 3.95 30.32 -3.86
C ILE A 185 2.84 29.28 -4.01
N PRO A 186 2.44 28.87 -5.23
CA PRO A 186 1.45 27.83 -5.43
C PRO A 186 1.84 26.52 -4.75
N PHE A 187 0.85 25.80 -4.23
CA PHE A 187 1.05 24.46 -3.69
C PHE A 187 0.16 23.49 -4.45
N ASP A 188 0.76 22.85 -5.44
CA ASP A 188 0.16 21.74 -6.16
C ASP A 188 1.03 20.50 -5.91
N PRO A 189 0.59 19.56 -5.06
CA PRO A 189 1.30 18.31 -4.82
C PRO A 189 1.43 17.44 -6.08
N SER A 190 0.51 17.58 -7.03
CA SER A 190 0.47 16.77 -8.26
C SER A 190 1.46 17.27 -9.31
N ARG A 191 1.72 18.58 -9.31
CA ARG A 191 2.72 19.23 -10.17
C ARG A 191 3.49 20.29 -9.38
N PRO A 192 4.45 19.87 -8.53
CA PRO A 192 5.24 20.81 -7.75
C PRO A 192 6.09 21.66 -8.70
N LEU A 193 5.85 22.96 -8.70
CA LEU A 193 6.66 23.93 -9.43
C LEU A 193 7.94 24.23 -8.62
N SER A 194 9.04 24.46 -9.32
CA SER A 194 10.24 25.02 -8.68
C SER A 194 9.95 26.43 -8.15
N LEU A 195 10.75 26.89 -7.20
CA LEU A 195 10.64 28.25 -6.69
C LEU A 195 10.85 29.27 -7.82
N GLN A 196 11.77 29.00 -8.75
CA GLN A 196 12.02 29.87 -9.89
C GLN A 196 10.79 30.02 -10.80
N GLU A 197 10.12 28.91 -11.14
CA GLU A 197 8.89 28.93 -11.94
C GLU A 197 7.75 29.63 -11.18
N SER A 198 7.63 29.36 -9.89
CA SER A 198 6.59 29.95 -9.03
C SER A 198 6.73 31.47 -8.95
N VAL A 199 7.96 31.97 -8.82
CA VAL A 199 8.27 33.42 -8.84
C VAL A 199 7.98 34.02 -10.22
N ALA A 200 8.28 33.31 -11.30
CA ALA A 200 8.02 33.78 -12.66
C ALA A 200 6.50 33.92 -12.95
N LEU A 201 5.66 33.10 -12.31
CA LEU A 201 4.22 33.08 -12.48
C LEU A 201 3.45 34.05 -11.56
N GLU A 202 4.10 34.57 -10.50
CA GLU A 202 3.44 35.41 -9.50
C GLU A 202 3.97 36.86 -9.55
N PRO A 203 3.25 37.79 -10.22
CA PRO A 203 3.70 39.17 -10.40
C PRO A 203 3.94 39.91 -9.08
N ARG A 204 3.19 39.59 -8.02
CA ARG A 204 3.33 40.26 -6.71
C ARG A 204 4.68 39.98 -6.06
N ILE A 205 5.23 38.79 -6.25
CA ILE A 205 6.57 38.46 -5.76
C ILE A 205 7.63 39.24 -6.55
N GLN A 206 7.47 39.34 -7.88
CA GLN A 206 8.40 40.10 -8.72
C GLN A 206 8.40 41.59 -8.37
N GLU A 207 7.23 42.15 -8.07
CA GLU A 207 7.10 43.53 -7.60
C GLU A 207 7.78 43.71 -6.24
N ALA A 208 7.56 42.79 -5.29
CA ALA A 208 8.23 42.81 -4.00
C ALA A 208 9.77 42.72 -4.12
N GLN A 209 10.29 41.94 -5.07
CA GLN A 209 11.73 41.89 -5.37
C GLN A 209 12.28 43.23 -5.90
N LYS A 210 11.51 43.95 -6.73
CA LYS A 210 11.93 45.26 -7.25
C LYS A 210 11.93 46.34 -6.17
N ASN A 211 10.98 46.26 -5.24
CA ASN A 211 10.75 47.29 -4.24
C ASN A 211 11.63 47.14 -2.99
N ASP A 212 12.10 45.93 -2.65
CA ASP A 212 12.92 45.67 -1.47
C ASP A 212 14.15 44.79 -1.79
N VAL A 213 15.34 45.37 -1.61
CA VAL A 213 16.64 44.71 -1.81
C VAL A 213 16.80 43.46 -0.93
N LYS A 214 16.23 43.45 0.29
CA LYS A 214 16.27 42.28 1.17
C LYS A 214 15.41 41.13 0.62
N ILE A 215 14.26 41.45 0.01
CA ILE A 215 13.38 40.46 -0.63
C ILE A 215 14.03 39.90 -1.90
N ASP A 216 14.66 40.75 -2.72
CA ASP A 216 15.43 40.27 -3.88
C ASP A 216 16.56 39.31 -3.45
N LYS A 217 17.33 39.69 -2.42
CA LYS A 217 18.39 38.83 -1.87
C LYS A 217 17.82 37.51 -1.31
N LEU A 218 16.69 37.56 -0.62
CA LEU A 218 15.97 36.37 -0.14
C LEU A 218 15.66 35.41 -1.29
N ILE A 219 14.94 35.88 -2.33
CA ILE A 219 14.50 35.01 -3.42
C ILE A 219 15.71 34.42 -4.17
N LYS A 220 16.74 35.22 -4.46
CA LYS A 220 17.97 34.73 -5.13
C LYS A 220 18.68 33.63 -4.34
N LEU A 221 18.75 33.77 -3.02
CA LEU A 221 19.34 32.73 -2.16
C LEU A 221 18.43 31.53 -2.03
N ALA A 222 17.11 31.73 -1.94
CA ALA A 222 16.13 30.66 -1.85
C ALA A 222 16.12 29.77 -3.09
N ILE A 223 16.22 30.35 -4.29
CA ILE A 223 16.34 29.58 -5.54
C ILE A 223 17.61 28.73 -5.55
N LYS A 224 18.73 29.23 -5.02
CA LYS A 224 20.00 28.49 -4.97
C LYS A 224 19.99 27.36 -3.94
N LEU A 225 19.25 27.50 -2.85
CA LEU A 225 19.22 26.54 -1.75
C LEU A 225 18.03 25.57 -1.82
N GLU A 226 17.06 25.83 -2.71
CA GLU A 226 15.96 24.91 -2.98
C GLU A 226 16.50 23.52 -3.37
N GLY A 227 15.88 22.47 -2.82
CA GLY A 227 16.22 21.09 -3.12
C GLY A 227 17.39 20.51 -2.33
N LEU A 228 18.17 21.34 -1.63
CA LEU A 228 19.22 20.86 -0.72
C LEU A 228 18.62 20.13 0.49
N TYR A 229 19.37 19.17 1.03
CA TYR A 229 19.00 18.46 2.24
C TYR A 229 19.11 19.36 3.47
N ARG A 230 18.08 19.34 4.31
CA ARG A 230 17.94 20.19 5.50
C ARG A 230 18.05 19.40 6.78
N ASN A 231 17.30 18.30 6.87
CA ASN A 231 17.13 17.56 8.11
C ASN A 231 17.03 16.07 7.82
N ILE A 232 17.39 15.29 8.83
CA ILE A 232 17.18 13.86 8.89
C ILE A 232 15.74 13.63 9.34
N ALA A 233 15.11 12.61 8.77
CA ALA A 233 13.86 12.03 9.22
C ALA A 233 13.94 10.51 9.06
N THR A 234 12.97 9.78 9.60
CA THR A 234 12.87 8.33 9.43
C THR A 234 11.73 7.99 8.48
N HIS A 235 11.92 6.95 7.68
CA HIS A 235 10.85 6.42 6.84
C HIS A 235 9.76 5.85 7.74
N ALA A 236 8.60 6.51 7.77
CA ALA A 236 7.53 6.19 8.73
C ALA A 236 7.06 4.72 8.66
N ALA A 237 7.20 4.07 7.50
CA ALA A 237 6.67 2.74 7.24
C ALA A 237 7.74 1.64 7.09
N GLY A 238 9.00 2.01 6.80
CA GLY A 238 9.94 1.10 6.15
C GLY A 238 11.00 0.62 7.11
N ILE A 239 11.04 -0.69 7.34
CA ILE A 239 12.08 -1.36 8.11
C ILE A 239 12.85 -2.29 7.17
N VAL A 240 14.16 -2.34 7.31
CA VAL A 240 15.00 -3.33 6.63
C VAL A 240 15.31 -4.48 7.57
N ILE A 241 15.33 -5.69 7.03
CA ILE A 241 15.70 -6.92 7.74
C ILE A 241 16.84 -7.59 6.98
N ALA A 242 17.92 -7.91 7.69
CA ALA A 242 19.10 -8.57 7.15
C ALA A 242 19.31 -9.98 7.74
N ASP A 243 20.14 -10.77 7.05
CA ASP A 243 20.56 -12.12 7.45
C ASP A 243 21.64 -12.12 8.55
N ARG A 244 22.31 -10.98 8.75
CA ARG A 244 23.36 -10.73 9.74
C ARG A 244 23.15 -9.36 10.39
N LYS A 245 24.11 -8.91 11.21
CA LYS A 245 24.01 -7.58 11.82
C LYS A 245 24.02 -6.47 10.76
N ILE A 246 23.11 -5.51 10.87
CA ILE A 246 22.97 -4.41 9.89
C ILE A 246 24.25 -3.57 9.79
N GLU A 247 24.96 -3.37 10.90
CA GLU A 247 26.22 -2.61 10.95
C GLU A 247 27.36 -3.23 10.12
N GLU A 248 27.26 -4.51 9.77
CA GLU A 248 28.20 -5.19 8.86
C GLU A 248 27.89 -4.91 7.39
N ILE A 249 26.71 -4.37 7.08
CA ILE A 249 26.22 -4.12 5.71
C ILE A 249 26.20 -2.63 5.40
N VAL A 250 25.63 -1.81 6.29
CA VAL A 250 25.46 -0.36 6.09
C VAL A 250 25.77 0.44 7.37
N PRO A 251 26.29 1.67 7.24
CA PRO A 251 26.46 2.55 8.37
C PRO A 251 25.11 2.96 8.97
N LEU A 252 25.09 3.14 10.29
CA LEU A 252 23.89 3.44 11.07
C LEU A 252 23.95 4.85 11.69
N TYR A 253 22.77 5.42 11.89
CA TYR A 253 22.49 6.63 12.66
C TYR A 253 21.61 6.23 13.85
N LYS A 254 21.95 6.71 15.05
CA LYS A 254 21.13 6.56 16.24
C LYS A 254 20.87 7.94 16.81
N ASP A 255 19.59 8.26 16.94
CA ASP A 255 19.16 9.42 17.71
C ASP A 255 19.11 9.03 19.19
N PHE A 256 20.02 9.58 19.99
CA PHE A 256 20.11 9.27 21.42
C PHE A 256 19.03 9.96 22.25
N ASP A 257 18.33 10.95 21.69
CA ASP A 257 17.22 11.64 22.35
C ASP A 257 15.87 10.96 22.07
N SER A 258 15.84 9.97 21.18
CA SER A 258 14.63 9.20 20.84
C SER A 258 14.43 8.01 21.78
N GLU A 259 13.20 7.77 22.23
CA GLU A 259 12.82 6.52 22.92
C GLU A 259 12.87 5.29 21.99
N ASN A 260 12.98 5.50 20.67
CA ASN A 260 13.03 4.41 19.70
C ASN A 260 14.43 3.78 19.65
N ASP A 261 14.55 2.58 20.18
CA ASP A 261 15.82 1.84 20.21
C ASP A 261 16.13 1.08 18.90
N ILE A 262 15.47 1.42 17.78
CA ILE A 262 15.80 0.86 16.47
C ILE A 262 16.71 1.85 15.73
N PRO A 263 17.93 1.43 15.33
CA PRO A 263 18.82 2.31 14.58
C PRO A 263 18.27 2.59 13.18
N VAL A 264 18.73 3.68 12.58
CA VAL A 264 18.34 4.10 11.24
C VAL A 264 19.52 3.90 10.29
N THR A 265 19.32 3.35 9.09
CA THR A 265 20.37 3.25 8.07
C THR A 265 20.80 4.64 7.63
N GLN A 266 22.08 4.94 7.42
CA GLN A 266 22.47 6.22 6.81
C GLN A 266 22.21 6.27 5.30
N PHE A 267 22.00 5.10 4.70
CA PHE A 267 21.55 4.97 3.33
C PHE A 267 20.05 5.19 3.24
N ASP A 268 19.62 6.06 2.33
CA ASP A 268 18.21 6.16 1.96
C ASP A 268 17.72 4.86 1.32
N MET A 269 16.44 4.80 0.96
CA MET A 269 15.82 3.60 0.41
C MET A 269 16.57 3.07 -0.81
N LYS A 270 16.96 3.94 -1.74
CA LYS A 270 17.63 3.55 -2.99
C LYS A 270 18.99 2.92 -2.72
N TRP A 271 19.78 3.53 -1.83
CA TRP A 271 21.10 3.01 -1.49
C TRP A 271 21.04 1.77 -0.60
N SER A 272 20.01 1.66 0.25
CA SER A 272 19.76 0.48 1.07
C SER A 272 19.40 -0.73 0.21
N GLU A 273 18.53 -0.57 -0.79
CA GLU A 273 18.19 -1.62 -1.75
C GLU A 273 19.42 -2.05 -2.56
N ASN A 274 20.23 -1.10 -3.03
CA ASN A 274 21.49 -1.40 -3.73
C ASN A 274 22.51 -2.14 -2.85
N ALA A 275 22.47 -1.94 -1.53
CA ALA A 275 23.27 -2.69 -0.57
C ALA A 275 22.72 -4.10 -0.30
N GLY A 276 21.63 -4.50 -0.97
CA GLY A 276 21.01 -5.82 -0.83
C GLY A 276 20.02 -5.93 0.33
N LEU A 277 19.66 -4.81 0.97
CA LEU A 277 18.67 -4.80 2.04
C LEU A 277 17.26 -4.79 1.45
N VAL A 278 16.41 -5.66 1.99
CA VAL A 278 15.02 -5.74 1.60
C VAL A 278 14.19 -4.91 2.57
N LYS A 279 13.36 -4.02 2.01
CA LYS A 279 12.40 -3.20 2.74
C LYS A 279 11.13 -4.00 3.03
N PHE A 280 10.62 -3.83 4.24
CA PHE A 280 9.33 -4.34 4.71
C PHE A 280 8.51 -3.17 5.21
N ASP A 281 7.33 -2.98 4.62
CA ASP A 281 6.40 -1.95 5.06
C ASP A 281 5.54 -2.44 6.22
N PHE A 282 5.65 -1.70 7.33
CA PHE A 282 4.79 -1.78 8.49
C PHE A 282 3.95 -0.51 8.48
N LEU A 283 2.83 -0.53 7.77
CA LEU A 283 1.94 0.63 7.71
C LEU A 283 0.88 0.56 8.80
N GLY A 284 0.70 1.66 9.52
CA GLY A 284 -0.37 1.78 10.52
C GLY A 284 -1.64 2.29 9.87
N LEU A 285 -2.63 1.41 9.68
CA LEU A 285 -3.91 1.79 9.11
C LEU A 285 -4.96 1.96 10.20
N LYS A 286 -5.41 3.20 10.41
CA LYS A 286 -6.43 3.54 11.41
C LYS A 286 -7.75 2.77 11.19
N THR A 287 -8.09 2.45 9.95
CA THR A 287 -9.27 1.65 9.60
C THR A 287 -9.28 0.30 10.32
N LEU A 288 -8.14 -0.39 10.37
CA LEU A 288 -8.02 -1.67 11.08
C LEU A 288 -8.19 -1.51 12.59
N THR A 289 -7.69 -0.41 13.15
CA THR A 289 -7.92 -0.05 14.56
C THR A 289 -9.40 0.15 14.85
N VAL A 290 -10.11 0.88 13.98
CA VAL A 290 -11.55 1.13 14.14
C VAL A 290 -12.31 -0.20 14.09
N ILE A 291 -12.05 -1.04 13.09
CA ILE A 291 -12.67 -2.37 12.97
C ILE A 291 -12.42 -3.22 14.23
N LYS A 292 -11.18 -3.25 14.74
CA LYS A 292 -10.84 -3.98 15.97
C LYS A 292 -11.65 -3.50 17.17
N LYS A 293 -11.71 -2.17 17.38
CA LYS A 293 -12.45 -1.57 18.49
C LYS A 293 -13.95 -1.88 18.37
N THR A 294 -14.52 -1.77 17.17
CA THR A 294 -15.91 -2.13 16.91
C THR A 294 -16.20 -3.59 17.25
N VAL A 295 -15.38 -4.54 16.77
CA VAL A 295 -15.56 -5.97 17.06
C VAL A 295 -15.43 -6.26 18.57
N ASN A 296 -14.49 -5.60 19.25
CA ASN A 296 -14.34 -5.76 20.70
C ASN A 296 -15.57 -5.23 21.47
N SER A 297 -16.08 -4.05 21.11
CA SER A 297 -17.30 -3.50 21.71
C SER A 297 -18.54 -4.33 21.43
N LEU A 298 -18.65 -4.94 20.24
CA LEU A 298 -19.72 -5.90 19.95
C LEU A 298 -19.61 -7.14 20.85
N LYS A 299 -18.40 -7.63 21.08
CA LYS A 299 -18.14 -8.77 21.97
C LYS A 299 -18.52 -8.48 23.43
N GLU A 300 -18.28 -7.25 23.92
CA GLU A 300 -18.74 -6.79 25.24
C GLU A 300 -20.27 -6.83 25.36
N ASN A 301 -20.98 -6.70 24.24
CA ASN A 301 -22.44 -6.83 24.14
C ASN A 301 -22.88 -8.27 23.77
N ASN A 302 -22.02 -9.28 23.94
CA ASN A 302 -22.26 -10.68 23.59
C ASN A 302 -22.56 -10.94 22.09
N ILE A 303 -22.17 -10.03 21.21
CA ILE A 303 -22.29 -10.18 19.76
C ILE A 303 -20.93 -10.58 19.19
N SER A 304 -20.83 -11.79 18.65
CA SER A 304 -19.61 -12.29 18.01
C SER A 304 -19.69 -12.14 16.50
N VAL A 305 -18.75 -11.41 15.89
CA VAL A 305 -18.65 -11.22 14.45
C VAL A 305 -17.37 -11.87 13.91
N ASN A 306 -17.50 -12.74 12.91
CA ASN A 306 -16.36 -13.27 12.18
C ASN A 306 -16.21 -12.52 10.84
N LEU A 307 -15.24 -11.60 10.79
CA LEU A 307 -14.98 -10.78 9.61
C LEU A 307 -14.63 -11.58 8.35
N LYS A 308 -14.08 -12.79 8.48
CA LYS A 308 -13.68 -13.63 7.33
C LYS A 308 -14.86 -14.23 6.58
N ASN A 309 -16.01 -14.33 7.24
CA ASN A 309 -17.19 -15.03 6.73
C ASN A 309 -18.31 -14.06 6.37
N LEU A 310 -18.02 -12.76 6.28
CA LEU A 310 -19.04 -11.78 5.89
C LEU A 310 -19.41 -11.98 4.40
N PRO A 311 -20.71 -11.95 4.07
CA PRO A 311 -21.16 -12.02 2.69
C PRO A 311 -20.68 -10.79 1.90
N LEU A 312 -20.36 -10.99 0.62
CA LEU A 312 -19.94 -9.92 -0.29
C LEU A 312 -21.12 -9.33 -1.07
N ASP A 313 -22.31 -9.89 -0.90
CA ASP A 313 -23.57 -9.60 -1.60
C ASP A 313 -24.65 -9.05 -0.67
N ASP A 314 -24.28 -8.51 0.51
CA ASP A 314 -25.23 -8.00 1.51
C ASP A 314 -26.06 -6.80 0.99
N PRO A 315 -27.40 -6.93 0.84
CA PRO A 315 -28.22 -5.87 0.25
C PRO A 315 -28.22 -4.57 1.05
N LYS A 316 -28.15 -4.64 2.39
CA LYS A 316 -28.13 -3.45 3.25
C LYS A 316 -26.85 -2.64 3.08
N THR A 317 -25.72 -3.33 2.91
CA THR A 317 -24.44 -2.70 2.59
C THR A 317 -24.52 -1.98 1.24
N PHE A 318 -25.10 -2.61 0.20
CA PHE A 318 -25.26 -1.95 -1.10
C PHE A 318 -26.27 -0.79 -1.07
N GLU A 319 -27.32 -0.86 -0.26
CA GLU A 319 -28.25 0.26 -0.05
C GLU A 319 -27.53 1.49 0.53
N LEU A 320 -26.69 1.29 1.56
CA LEU A 320 -25.84 2.36 2.13
C LEU A 320 -24.87 2.92 1.09
N LEU A 321 -24.23 2.06 0.29
CA LEU A 321 -23.32 2.50 -0.76
C LEU A 321 -24.08 3.33 -1.82
N CYS A 322 -25.28 2.90 -2.21
CA CYS A 322 -26.11 3.59 -3.19
C CYS A 322 -26.67 4.93 -2.69
N SER A 323 -26.89 5.11 -1.38
CA SER A 323 -27.32 6.39 -0.81
C SER A 323 -26.20 7.44 -0.84
N GLY A 324 -24.94 7.00 -0.97
CA GLY A 324 -23.75 7.85 -0.90
C GLY A 324 -23.47 8.34 0.54
N GLU A 325 -24.11 7.79 1.56
CA GLU A 325 -23.88 8.11 2.98
C GLU A 325 -22.66 7.37 3.54
N THR A 326 -21.57 7.35 2.77
CA THR A 326 -20.36 6.56 3.03
C THR A 326 -19.30 7.32 3.82
N MET A 327 -19.70 8.30 4.63
CA MET A 327 -18.77 8.98 5.54
C MET A 327 -18.22 7.98 6.56
N GLY A 328 -16.89 7.87 6.68
CA GLY A 328 -16.25 6.85 7.50
C GLY A 328 -16.13 5.46 6.85
N VAL A 329 -16.55 5.29 5.58
CA VAL A 329 -16.28 4.07 4.80
C VAL A 329 -14.96 4.25 4.05
N PHE A 330 -13.95 3.47 4.43
CA PHE A 330 -12.58 3.59 3.91
C PHE A 330 -12.52 3.70 2.38
N GLN A 331 -11.76 4.68 1.88
CA GLN A 331 -11.61 5.06 0.46
C GLN A 331 -12.85 5.67 -0.22
N LEU A 332 -14.03 5.57 0.39
CA LEU A 332 -15.31 5.95 -0.23
C LEU A 332 -15.92 7.24 0.34
N GLU A 333 -15.13 8.08 1.00
CA GLU A 333 -15.64 9.20 1.82
C GLU A 333 -15.71 10.54 1.06
N SER A 334 -14.89 10.71 0.01
CA SER A 334 -14.76 11.99 -0.69
C SER A 334 -16.08 12.41 -1.34
N ALA A 335 -16.33 13.72 -1.44
CA ALA A 335 -17.57 14.24 -2.03
C ALA A 335 -17.78 13.73 -3.47
N GLY A 336 -16.72 13.74 -4.28
CA GLY A 336 -16.79 13.22 -5.65
C GLY A 336 -17.04 11.71 -5.70
N MET A 337 -16.42 10.92 -4.81
CA MET A 337 -16.65 9.47 -4.76
C MET A 337 -18.10 9.15 -4.37
N ARG A 338 -18.66 9.86 -3.39
CA ARG A 338 -20.05 9.73 -2.97
C ARG A 338 -21.04 10.03 -4.08
N GLU A 339 -20.73 11.01 -4.92
CA GLU A 339 -21.57 11.33 -6.08
C GLU A 339 -21.50 10.23 -7.14
N VAL A 340 -20.31 9.68 -7.41
CA VAL A 340 -20.15 8.56 -8.34
C VAL A 340 -20.87 7.31 -7.83
N LEU A 341 -20.87 7.04 -6.52
CA LEU A 341 -21.62 5.94 -5.91
C LEU A 341 -23.13 6.03 -6.19
N LYS A 342 -23.72 7.21 -5.98
CA LYS A 342 -25.16 7.46 -6.25
C LYS A 342 -25.52 7.24 -7.72
N GLN A 343 -24.61 7.63 -8.62
CA GLN A 343 -24.78 7.46 -10.06
C GLN A 343 -24.56 6.02 -10.50
N MET A 344 -23.55 5.33 -9.95
CA MET A 344 -23.21 3.94 -10.31
C MET A 344 -24.21 2.92 -9.76
N LYS A 345 -24.78 3.19 -8.57
CA LYS A 345 -25.66 2.28 -7.82
C LYS A 345 -25.07 0.87 -7.69
N PRO A 346 -23.90 0.69 -7.05
CA PRO A 346 -23.22 -0.60 -6.96
C PRO A 346 -24.15 -1.69 -6.39
N ASN A 347 -24.15 -2.88 -7.00
CA ASN A 347 -24.99 -4.00 -6.56
C ASN A 347 -24.24 -5.35 -6.51
N LYS A 348 -22.94 -5.32 -6.73
CA LYS A 348 -22.01 -6.45 -6.64
C LYS A 348 -20.65 -5.94 -6.18
N PHE A 349 -19.82 -6.82 -5.61
CA PHE A 349 -18.52 -6.44 -5.07
C PHE A 349 -17.57 -5.90 -6.15
N GLU A 350 -17.66 -6.43 -7.37
CA GLU A 350 -16.85 -6.03 -8.52
C GLU A 350 -17.07 -4.56 -8.89
N ASP A 351 -18.25 -3.99 -8.63
CA ASP A 351 -18.49 -2.55 -8.84
C ASP A 351 -17.67 -1.69 -7.89
N ILE A 352 -17.43 -2.14 -6.65
CA ILE A 352 -16.60 -1.43 -5.68
C ILE A 352 -15.15 -1.45 -6.13
N ILE A 353 -14.68 -2.59 -6.65
CA ILE A 353 -13.35 -2.73 -7.25
C ILE A 353 -13.19 -1.77 -8.43
N ALA A 354 -14.16 -1.78 -9.36
CA ALA A 354 -14.16 -0.92 -10.54
C ALA A 354 -14.21 0.58 -10.17
N LEU A 355 -15.01 0.95 -9.16
CA LEU A 355 -15.15 2.32 -8.70
C LEU A 355 -13.80 2.92 -8.26
N VAL A 356 -13.03 2.21 -7.44
CA VAL A 356 -11.74 2.70 -6.96
C VAL A 356 -10.71 2.81 -8.10
N ALA A 357 -10.81 1.95 -9.12
CA ALA A 357 -9.99 2.04 -10.33
C ALA A 357 -10.39 3.24 -11.22
N LEU A 358 -11.70 3.43 -11.42
CA LEU A 358 -12.28 4.48 -12.26
C LEU A 358 -12.11 5.88 -11.66
N PHE A 359 -12.14 6.03 -10.34
CA PHE A 359 -12.04 7.32 -9.66
C PHE A 359 -10.58 7.81 -9.56
N ARG A 360 -9.89 7.82 -10.70
CA ARG A 360 -8.52 8.34 -10.88
C ARG A 360 -8.49 9.28 -12.09
N PRO A 361 -7.65 10.33 -12.11
CA PRO A 361 -7.71 11.39 -13.12
C PRO A 361 -7.78 10.93 -14.59
N GLY A 362 -7.08 9.85 -14.97
CA GLY A 362 -7.17 9.28 -16.32
C GLY A 362 -8.48 8.49 -16.56
N PRO A 363 -8.75 7.42 -15.79
CA PRO A 363 -9.95 6.60 -15.95
C PRO A 363 -11.29 7.29 -15.65
N MET A 364 -11.32 8.43 -14.95
CA MET A 364 -12.57 9.11 -14.54
C MET A 364 -13.51 9.42 -15.70
N GLN A 365 -12.97 9.68 -16.89
CA GLN A 365 -13.78 9.91 -18.09
C GLN A 365 -14.65 8.70 -18.49
N ASN A 366 -14.26 7.48 -18.08
CA ASN A 366 -14.97 6.25 -18.41
C ASN A 366 -16.12 5.93 -17.43
N ILE A 367 -16.27 6.69 -16.34
CA ILE A 367 -17.32 6.45 -15.33
C ILE A 367 -18.72 6.49 -15.97
N SER A 368 -18.98 7.50 -16.80
CA SER A 368 -20.28 7.63 -17.47
C SER A 368 -20.57 6.45 -18.39
N LYS A 369 -19.58 5.98 -19.15
CA LYS A 369 -19.73 4.80 -20.03
C LYS A 369 -20.00 3.53 -19.23
N TYR A 370 -19.24 3.30 -18.16
CA TYR A 370 -19.45 2.17 -17.24
C TYR A 370 -20.88 2.17 -16.70
N ASN A 371 -21.35 3.30 -16.17
CA ASN A 371 -22.68 3.44 -15.60
C ASN A 371 -23.79 3.22 -16.64
N ASN A 372 -23.66 3.81 -17.84
CA ASN A 372 -24.63 3.65 -18.91
C ASN A 372 -24.74 2.19 -19.37
N CYS A 373 -23.60 1.51 -19.54
CA CYS A 373 -23.58 0.10 -19.92
C CYS A 373 -24.18 -0.79 -18.82
N LYS A 374 -23.82 -0.52 -17.56
CA LYS A 374 -24.35 -1.23 -16.40
C LYS A 374 -25.87 -1.10 -16.29
N HIS A 375 -26.42 0.09 -16.54
CA HIS A 375 -27.86 0.35 -16.46
C HIS A 375 -28.63 -0.01 -17.74
N GLY A 376 -27.95 -0.58 -18.74
CA GLY A 376 -28.56 -1.00 -20.01
C GLY A 376 -28.97 0.17 -20.92
N ILE A 377 -28.49 1.38 -20.64
CA ILE A 377 -28.69 2.57 -21.47
C ILE A 377 -27.85 2.44 -22.75
N GLU A 378 -26.66 1.87 -22.62
CA GLU A 378 -25.72 1.62 -23.72
C GLU A 378 -25.37 0.12 -23.77
N LYS A 379 -25.04 -0.41 -24.96
CA LYS A 379 -24.54 -1.78 -25.09
C LYS A 379 -23.02 -1.78 -24.85
N PRO A 380 -22.49 -2.69 -24.02
CA PRO A 380 -21.05 -2.88 -23.89
C PRO A 380 -20.37 -3.13 -25.24
N ASP A 381 -19.26 -2.44 -25.48
CA ASP A 381 -18.36 -2.72 -26.60
C ASP A 381 -17.14 -3.48 -26.07
N TYR A 382 -17.06 -4.76 -26.42
CA TYR A 382 -15.96 -5.64 -26.00
C TYR A 382 -14.79 -5.66 -26.99
N LEU A 383 -14.83 -4.88 -28.08
CA LEU A 383 -13.87 -4.82 -29.19
C LEU A 383 -13.73 -6.12 -30.01
N HIS A 384 -13.70 -7.29 -29.36
CA HIS A 384 -13.55 -8.59 -30.02
C HIS A 384 -14.11 -9.75 -29.14
N PRO A 385 -14.81 -10.76 -29.71
CA PRO A 385 -15.39 -11.87 -28.94
C PRO A 385 -14.40 -12.64 -28.05
N LYS A 386 -13.14 -12.77 -28.49
CA LYS A 386 -12.09 -13.46 -27.70
C LYS A 386 -11.75 -12.80 -26.37
N ILE A 387 -11.98 -11.50 -26.22
CA ILE A 387 -11.64 -10.77 -24.98
C ILE A 387 -12.89 -10.40 -24.16
N GLU A 388 -14.08 -10.73 -24.65
CA GLU A 388 -15.34 -10.48 -23.95
C GLU A 388 -15.32 -11.07 -22.54
N HIS A 389 -14.82 -12.30 -22.38
CA HIS A 389 -14.75 -12.95 -21.07
C HIS A 389 -13.85 -12.21 -20.05
N ILE A 390 -12.88 -11.42 -20.52
CA ILE A 390 -11.98 -10.61 -19.68
C ILE A 390 -12.67 -9.30 -19.28
N LEU A 391 -13.40 -8.67 -20.22
CA LEU A 391 -14.00 -7.35 -20.05
C LEU A 391 -15.46 -7.39 -19.58
N LYS A 392 -16.02 -8.58 -19.40
CA LYS A 392 -17.42 -8.78 -19.01
C LYS A 392 -17.75 -8.12 -17.68
N GLU A 393 -16.85 -8.21 -16.71
CA GLU A 393 -17.06 -7.67 -15.36
C GLU A 393 -17.09 -6.14 -15.35
N THR A 394 -16.40 -5.51 -16.31
CA THR A 394 -16.23 -4.07 -16.46
C THR A 394 -17.04 -3.46 -17.62
N TYR A 395 -17.99 -4.22 -18.17
CA TYR A 395 -18.87 -3.78 -19.25
C TYR A 395 -18.12 -3.26 -20.49
N GLY A 396 -17.00 -3.88 -20.86
CA GLY A 396 -16.19 -3.48 -22.01
C GLY A 396 -15.20 -2.34 -21.74
N VAL A 397 -15.21 -1.75 -20.53
CA VAL A 397 -14.26 -0.71 -20.14
C VAL A 397 -12.94 -1.37 -19.69
N ILE A 398 -11.83 -0.99 -20.31
CA ILE A 398 -10.49 -1.46 -19.92
C ILE A 398 -9.98 -0.61 -18.75
N ILE A 399 -9.95 -1.17 -17.55
CA ILE A 399 -9.53 -0.53 -16.29
C ILE A 399 -8.74 -1.46 -15.38
#